data_AF-A0A2I1DHT9-F1
#
_entry.id   AF-A0A2I1DHT9-F1
#
_cell.length_a   1.000
_cell.length_b   1.000
_cell.length_c   1.000
_cell.angle_alpha   90.00
_cell.angle_beta   90.00
_cell.angle_gamma   90.00
#
_symmetry.space_group_name_H-M   'P 1'
#
loop_
_entity.id
_entity.type
_entity.pdbx_description
1 polymer ?
#
loop_
_entity_poly.entity_id
_entity_poly.type
_entity_poly.pdbx_seq_one_letter_code
_entity_poly.pdbx_strand_id
1 'polypeptide(L)'
;MKLLMIHGSRQSGELLRAKSQAMEKLIRQALAPQQPGSVKFHYPTAPFALELSGPPSKLRDQHGQWAWWQSEHIDGVYPGLETGLETLASVLKDEGPFDGVIGFSQGAAIAAMVASLLEGNRKEAFSGLETDGGIAYPAAFASLGHSSLKFVISISGYAAPCREYHAFYNPRIRTPSLHILGSLDTVVEEHASMKLVDSCQGEEDGTAPLVVYHSGTFTISQATIRARSPQYRDEATEYNK
;
A
#
# COMPACT_ATOMS: atom_id res chain seq x y z
N MET A 1 12.70 13.38 1.27
CA MET A 1 11.41 12.66 1.14
C MET A 1 11.38 11.48 2.13
N LYS A 2 10.28 11.26 2.86
CA LYS A 2 10.11 10.11 3.76
C LYS A 2 9.02 9.17 3.23
N LEU A 3 9.34 7.88 3.12
CA LEU A 3 8.45 6.84 2.64
C LEU A 3 8.19 5.82 3.72
N LEU A 4 6.91 5.53 3.95
CA LEU A 4 6.46 4.48 4.86
C LEU A 4 6.32 3.17 4.08
N MET A 5 6.94 2.10 4.56
CA MET A 5 7.02 0.80 3.90
C MET A 5 6.27 -0.24 4.72
N ILE A 6 5.13 -0.72 4.22
CA ILE A 6 4.20 -1.57 4.98
C ILE A 6 4.23 -3.00 4.45
N HIS A 7 4.67 -3.94 5.28
CA HIS A 7 4.82 -5.34 4.90
C HIS A 7 3.48 -6.09 4.80
N GLY A 8 3.47 -7.19 4.05
CA GLY A 8 2.31 -8.09 3.98
C GLY A 8 2.23 -9.07 5.15
N SER A 9 1.17 -9.87 5.20
CA SER A 9 0.99 -10.91 6.23
C SER A 9 2.18 -11.88 6.26
N ARG A 10 2.47 -12.41 7.45
CA ARG A 10 3.57 -13.34 7.71
C ARG A 10 4.97 -12.78 7.37
N GLN A 11 5.13 -11.45 7.47
CA GLN A 11 6.42 -10.76 7.32
C GLN A 11 6.67 -9.84 8.52
N SER A 12 7.81 -9.14 8.52
CA SER A 12 8.14 -8.06 9.44
C SER A 12 8.69 -6.87 8.65
N GLY A 13 8.86 -5.72 9.30
CA GLY A 13 9.52 -4.56 8.71
C GLY A 13 10.94 -4.88 8.22
N GLU A 14 11.73 -5.61 9.01
CA GLU A 14 13.09 -6.02 8.65
C GLU A 14 13.13 -6.98 7.47
N LEU A 15 12.18 -7.92 7.41
CA LEU A 15 12.07 -8.84 6.29
C LEU A 15 11.71 -8.11 5.00
N LEU A 16 10.80 -7.13 5.07
CA LEU A 16 10.46 -6.31 3.92
C LEU A 16 11.65 -5.43 3.50
N ARG A 17 12.37 -4.84 4.46
CA ARG A 17 13.58 -4.04 4.18
C ARG A 17 14.63 -4.86 3.45
N ALA A 18 14.91 -6.08 3.91
CA ALA A 18 15.85 -6.98 3.24
C ALA A 18 15.42 -7.30 1.80
N LYS A 19 14.12 -7.51 1.55
CA LYS A 19 13.58 -7.85 0.22
C LYS A 19 13.45 -6.66 -0.73
N SER A 20 13.40 -5.43 -0.22
CA SER A 20 13.10 -4.23 -1.01
C SER A 20 14.33 -3.40 -1.41
N GLN A 21 15.56 -3.83 -1.08
CA GLN A 21 16.79 -3.07 -1.35
C GLN A 21 16.98 -2.68 -2.82
N ALA A 22 16.66 -3.57 -3.76
CA ALA A 22 16.74 -3.26 -5.19
C ALA A 22 15.74 -2.16 -5.59
N MET A 23 14.52 -2.20 -5.05
CA MET A 23 13.51 -1.19 -5.27
C MET A 23 13.92 0.15 -4.65
N GLU A 24 14.46 0.16 -3.43
CA GLU A 24 14.99 1.38 -2.81
C GLU A 24 16.05 2.05 -3.70
N LYS A 25 16.97 1.26 -4.27
CA LYS A 25 18.01 1.77 -5.18
C LYS A 25 17.39 2.43 -6.40
N LEU A 26 16.40 1.79 -7.03
CA LEU A 26 15.70 2.34 -8.19
C LEU A 26 14.95 3.63 -7.86
N ILE A 27 14.25 3.68 -6.72
CA ILE A 27 13.54 4.88 -6.26
C ILE A 27 14.54 6.04 -6.05
N ARG A 28 15.66 5.78 -5.36
CA ARG A 28 16.72 6.77 -5.15
C ARG A 28 17.28 7.29 -6.47
N GLN A 29 17.51 6.41 -7.44
CA GLN A 29 18.02 6.77 -8.76
C GLN A 29 17.01 7.61 -9.56
N ALA A 30 15.73 7.20 -9.56
CA ALA A 30 14.67 7.93 -10.26
C ALA A 30 14.48 9.35 -9.71
N LEU A 31 14.69 9.54 -8.41
CA LEU A 31 14.51 10.82 -7.73
C LEU A 31 15.80 11.65 -7.63
N ALA A 32 16.97 11.05 -7.89
CA ALA A 32 18.25 11.75 -7.79
C ALA A 32 18.31 13.07 -8.59
N PRO A 33 17.74 13.19 -9.81
CA PRO A 33 17.76 14.45 -10.55
C PRO A 33 17.02 15.60 -9.85
N GLN A 34 16.00 15.29 -9.05
CA GLN A 34 15.17 16.28 -8.35
C GLN A 34 15.59 16.46 -6.88
N GLN A 35 16.13 15.40 -6.26
CA GLN A 35 16.36 15.25 -4.83
C GLN A 35 17.55 14.28 -4.56
N PRO A 36 18.82 14.69 -4.80
CA PRO A 36 19.98 13.80 -4.61
C PRO A 36 20.08 13.30 -3.15
N GLY A 37 19.97 11.97 -2.95
CA GLY A 37 20.31 11.32 -1.68
C GLY A 37 19.36 11.51 -0.49
N SER A 38 18.19 12.14 -0.67
CA SER A 38 17.34 12.59 0.45
C SER A 38 16.16 11.67 0.84
N VAL A 39 16.07 10.46 0.27
CA VAL A 39 14.96 9.53 0.53
C VAL A 39 15.21 8.68 1.77
N LYS A 40 14.31 8.72 2.75
CA LYS A 40 14.34 7.85 3.94
C LYS A 40 13.18 6.86 3.86
N PHE A 41 13.46 5.59 4.17
CA PHE A 41 12.47 4.52 4.18
C PHE A 41 12.28 4.03 5.61
N HIS A 42 11.03 3.89 6.05
CA HIS A 42 10.66 3.44 7.39
C HIS A 42 9.86 2.15 7.29
N TYR A 43 10.23 1.15 8.09
CA TYR A 43 9.70 -0.20 7.99
C TYR A 43 9.14 -0.63 9.35
N PRO A 44 7.94 -0.19 9.74
CA PRO A 44 7.31 -0.68 10.96
C PRO A 44 6.94 -2.16 10.83
N THR A 45 6.84 -2.82 11.97
CA THR A 45 6.33 -4.19 12.08
C THR A 45 4.92 -4.16 12.65
N ALA A 46 4.03 -4.95 12.06
CA ALA A 46 2.64 -5.06 12.45
C ALA A 46 2.47 -5.62 13.88
N PRO A 47 1.34 -5.35 14.57
CA PRO A 47 1.22 -5.64 16.00
C PRO A 47 0.95 -7.11 16.35
N PHE A 48 0.38 -7.90 15.44
CA PHE A 48 0.00 -9.28 15.73
C PHE A 48 1.09 -10.25 15.33
N ALA A 49 1.75 -10.85 16.32
CA ALA A 49 2.67 -11.96 16.11
C ALA A 49 1.89 -13.21 15.65
N LEU A 50 2.44 -13.91 14.67
CA LEU A 50 1.94 -15.16 14.13
C LEU A 50 2.91 -16.31 14.43
N GLU A 51 2.37 -17.51 14.54
CA GLU A 51 3.18 -18.72 14.63
C GLU A 51 4.05 -18.89 13.38
N LEU A 52 5.30 -19.30 13.60
CA LEU A 52 6.27 -19.49 12.52
C LEU A 52 5.81 -20.59 11.56
N SER A 53 5.89 -20.29 10.27
CA SER A 53 5.32 -21.11 9.22
C SER A 53 5.99 -20.91 7.85
N GLY A 54 5.94 -21.95 7.04
CA GLY A 54 6.59 -22.01 5.73
C GLY A 54 8.02 -22.57 5.80
N PRO A 55 8.80 -22.45 4.71
CA PRO A 55 10.13 -23.03 4.66
C PRO A 55 11.10 -22.31 5.62
N PRO A 56 12.13 -23.01 6.13
CA PRO A 56 13.13 -22.43 7.02
C PRO A 56 13.76 -21.16 6.44
N SER A 57 13.88 -20.13 7.27
CA SER A 57 14.40 -18.84 6.83
C SER A 57 15.00 -18.09 8.01
N LYS A 58 16.34 -17.96 8.03
CA LYS A 58 17.07 -17.25 9.09
C LYS A 58 16.47 -15.86 9.41
N LEU A 59 16.03 -15.14 8.38
CA LEU A 59 15.41 -13.81 8.56
C LEU A 59 14.04 -13.90 9.24
N ARG A 60 13.20 -14.90 8.92
CA ARG A 60 11.93 -15.10 9.61
C ARG A 60 12.13 -15.62 11.03
N ASP A 61 13.08 -16.52 11.22
CA ASP A 61 13.40 -17.08 12.52
C ASP A 61 13.92 -15.98 13.48
N GLN A 62 14.63 -14.99 12.95
CA GLN A 62 15.16 -13.86 13.71
C GLN A 62 14.12 -12.76 13.98
N HIS A 63 13.28 -12.43 12.99
CA HIS A 63 12.40 -11.25 13.05
C HIS A 63 10.91 -11.59 13.23
N GLY A 64 10.56 -12.87 13.26
CA GLY A 64 9.19 -13.34 13.41
C GLY A 64 8.33 -13.16 12.15
N GLN A 65 7.05 -13.45 12.32
CA GLN A 65 6.01 -13.29 11.31
C GLN A 65 4.86 -12.51 11.93
N TRP A 66 4.38 -11.49 11.23
CA TRP A 66 3.42 -10.54 11.77
C TRP A 66 2.30 -10.23 10.79
N ALA A 67 1.16 -9.77 11.30
CA ALA A 67 0.02 -9.31 10.51
C ALA A 67 -0.60 -8.03 11.08
N TRP A 68 -1.23 -7.25 10.21
CA TRP A 68 -1.91 -5.98 10.56
C TRP A 68 -3.28 -6.19 11.20
N TRP A 69 -3.86 -7.37 11.01
CA TRP A 69 -5.09 -7.85 11.63
C TRP A 69 -5.05 -9.37 11.71
N GLN A 70 -5.94 -9.96 12.50
CA GLN A 70 -5.96 -11.39 12.87
C GLN A 70 -6.78 -12.24 11.87
N SER A 71 -6.59 -12.01 10.58
CA SER A 71 -7.17 -12.82 9.51
C SER A 71 -6.23 -12.85 8.31
N GLU A 72 -6.09 -14.04 7.71
CA GLU A 72 -5.35 -14.22 6.46
C GLU A 72 -6.29 -14.23 5.24
N HIS A 73 -7.61 -14.18 5.47
CA HIS A 73 -8.60 -14.12 4.39
C HIS A 73 -8.70 -12.70 3.84
N ILE A 74 -8.59 -12.57 2.52
CA ILE A 74 -8.75 -11.29 1.83
C ILE A 74 -10.23 -10.87 1.78
N ASP A 75 -11.16 -11.84 1.67
CA ASP A 75 -12.58 -11.60 1.42
C ASP A 75 -13.46 -11.53 2.69
N GLY A 76 -12.84 -11.40 3.86
CA GLY A 76 -13.52 -11.46 5.15
C GLY A 76 -13.50 -10.16 5.94
N VAL A 77 -13.95 -10.28 7.19
CA VAL A 77 -13.74 -9.27 8.23
C VAL A 77 -12.28 -9.30 8.69
N TYR A 78 -11.81 -8.19 9.24
CA TYR A 78 -10.43 -7.96 9.68
C TYR A 78 -10.38 -7.70 11.19
N PRO A 79 -10.52 -8.73 12.05
CA PRO A 79 -10.45 -8.57 13.50
C PRO A 79 -9.11 -7.98 13.92
N GLY A 80 -9.10 -6.94 14.76
CA GLY A 80 -7.87 -6.27 15.18
C GLY A 80 -7.35 -5.21 14.20
N LEU A 81 -8.06 -4.91 13.11
CA LEU A 81 -7.68 -3.84 12.18
C LEU A 81 -7.46 -2.51 12.90
N GLU A 82 -8.25 -2.21 13.93
CA GLU A 82 -8.12 -1.05 14.80
C GLU A 82 -6.72 -0.96 15.43
N THR A 83 -6.18 -2.06 15.95
CA THR A 83 -4.83 -2.11 16.53
C THR A 83 -3.75 -1.92 15.46
N GLY A 84 -3.96 -2.47 14.26
CA GLY A 84 -3.08 -2.24 13.12
C GLY A 84 -3.03 -0.75 12.72
N LEU A 85 -4.20 -0.12 12.64
CA LEU A 85 -4.34 1.31 12.35
C LEU A 85 -3.73 2.18 13.47
N GLU A 86 -3.95 1.84 14.75
CA GLU A 86 -3.34 2.53 15.89
C GLU A 86 -1.80 2.47 15.85
N THR A 87 -1.25 1.30 15.51
CA THR A 87 0.20 1.12 15.34
C THR A 87 0.73 2.06 14.26
N LEU A 88 0.06 2.12 13.10
CA LEU A 88 0.46 3.03 12.02
C LEU A 88 0.25 4.50 12.37
N ALA A 89 -0.81 4.85 13.10
CA ALA A 89 -1.04 6.21 13.59
C ALA A 89 0.09 6.67 14.51
N SER A 90 0.61 5.81 15.40
CA SER A 90 1.78 6.13 16.22
C SER A 90 3.00 6.38 15.35
N VAL A 91 3.27 5.52 14.36
CA VAL A 91 4.41 5.70 13.43
C VAL A 91 4.27 7.01 12.64
N LEU A 92 3.08 7.31 12.11
CA LEU A 92 2.80 8.57 11.41
C LEU A 92 3.01 9.80 12.31
N LYS A 93 2.68 9.70 13.60
CA LYS A 93 2.86 10.77 14.58
C LYS A 93 4.32 10.96 14.97
N ASP A 94 5.01 9.88 15.32
CA ASP A 94 6.34 9.92 15.94
C ASP A 94 7.44 10.05 14.88
N GLU A 95 7.22 9.47 13.69
CA GLU A 95 8.18 9.42 12.61
C GLU A 95 7.70 10.17 11.35
N GLY A 96 6.57 10.86 11.39
CA GLY A 96 6.11 11.71 10.29
C GLY A 96 6.90 13.02 10.13
N PRO A 97 6.47 13.90 9.21
CA PRO A 97 5.48 13.61 8.17
C PRO A 97 6.09 12.72 7.07
N PHE A 98 5.28 11.80 6.55
CA PHE A 98 5.56 10.96 5.40
C PHE A 98 5.01 11.60 4.13
N ASP A 99 5.79 11.51 3.06
CA ASP A 99 5.40 12.00 1.73
C ASP A 99 4.56 10.97 0.98
N GLY A 100 4.81 9.68 1.20
CA GLY A 100 4.13 8.60 0.52
C GLY A 100 4.25 7.28 1.26
N VAL A 101 3.41 6.33 0.89
CA VAL A 101 3.38 4.98 1.46
C VAL A 101 3.50 3.94 0.36
N ILE A 102 4.25 2.87 0.63
CA ILE A 102 4.40 1.70 -0.24
C ILE A 102 4.00 0.48 0.57
N GLY A 103 2.96 -0.22 0.15
CA GLY A 103 2.46 -1.41 0.83
C GLY A 103 2.50 -2.66 -0.03
N PHE A 104 2.55 -3.83 0.62
CA PHE A 104 2.57 -5.15 -0.01
C PHE A 104 1.46 -6.04 0.51
N SER A 105 0.63 -6.63 -0.37
CA SER A 105 -0.45 -7.55 -0.01
C SER A 105 -1.34 -6.97 1.10
N GLN A 106 -1.40 -7.60 2.28
CA GLN A 106 -2.07 -7.06 3.47
C GLN A 106 -1.63 -5.63 3.81
N GLY A 107 -0.33 -5.34 3.68
CA GLY A 107 0.24 -4.02 3.87
C GLY A 107 -0.19 -3.00 2.82
N ALA A 108 -0.50 -3.44 1.60
CA ALA A 108 -1.02 -2.57 0.55
C ALA A 108 -2.49 -2.19 0.81
N ALA A 109 -3.29 -3.13 1.31
CA ALA A 109 -4.67 -2.87 1.72
C ALA A 109 -4.74 -1.82 2.84
N ILE A 110 -3.97 -1.99 3.93
CA ILE A 110 -3.95 -0.99 5.01
C ILE A 110 -3.25 0.32 4.60
N ALA A 111 -2.27 0.29 3.69
CA ALA A 111 -1.68 1.52 3.14
C ALA A 111 -2.72 2.40 2.43
N ALA A 112 -3.64 1.79 1.67
CA ALA A 112 -4.75 2.50 1.05
C ALA A 112 -5.74 3.05 2.09
N MET A 113 -6.06 2.26 3.13
CA MET A 113 -6.89 2.73 4.25
C MET A 113 -6.25 3.93 4.98
N VAL A 114 -4.93 3.90 5.23
CA VAL A 114 -4.20 5.02 5.83
C VAL A 114 -4.27 6.25 4.94
N ALA A 115 -4.03 6.11 3.63
CA ALA A 115 -4.12 7.24 2.72
C ALA A 115 -5.53 7.87 2.73
N SER A 116 -6.55 7.01 2.68
CA SER A 116 -7.96 7.39 2.82
C SER A 116 -8.26 8.16 4.12
N LEU A 117 -7.77 7.70 5.26
CA LEU A 117 -7.97 8.35 6.57
C LEU A 117 -7.29 9.71 6.69
N LEU A 118 -6.17 9.91 5.99
CA LEU A 118 -5.42 11.16 5.94
C LEU A 118 -6.02 12.19 4.95
N GLU A 119 -7.10 11.85 4.26
CA GLU A 119 -7.87 12.80 3.45
C GLU A 119 -8.84 13.59 4.34
N GLY A 120 -8.87 14.92 4.16
CA GLY A 120 -9.59 15.82 5.05
C GLY A 120 -11.12 15.66 5.08
N ASN A 121 -11.71 14.93 4.13
CA ASN A 121 -13.16 14.70 3.98
C ASN A 121 -13.60 13.29 4.38
N ARG A 122 -12.72 12.52 5.04
CA ARG A 122 -13.00 11.11 5.33
C ARG A 122 -13.93 10.91 6.52
N LYS A 123 -13.90 11.80 7.51
CA LYS A 123 -14.68 11.67 8.77
C LYS A 123 -16.19 11.63 8.51
N GLU A 124 -16.67 12.43 7.58
CA GLU A 124 -18.08 12.50 7.19
C GLU A 124 -18.56 11.17 6.61
N ALA A 125 -17.72 10.48 5.83
CA ALA A 125 -18.06 9.21 5.20
C ALA A 125 -18.24 8.09 6.24
N PHE A 126 -17.39 8.05 7.27
CA PHE A 126 -17.52 7.13 8.38
C PHE A 126 -18.78 7.42 9.21
N SER A 127 -19.05 8.69 9.51
CA SER A 127 -20.25 9.07 10.27
C SER A 127 -21.56 8.65 9.58
N GLY A 128 -21.63 8.78 8.25
CA GLY A 128 -22.80 8.37 7.48
C GLY A 128 -23.02 6.86 7.43
N LEU A 129 -21.94 6.07 7.42
CA LEU A 129 -22.02 4.60 7.35
C LEU A 129 -22.12 3.93 8.71
N GLU A 130 -21.69 4.57 9.80
CA GLU A 130 -21.81 4.02 11.16
C GLU A 130 -23.27 3.70 11.51
N THR A 131 -24.22 4.52 11.05
CA THR A 131 -25.66 4.26 11.21
C THR A 131 -26.19 3.08 10.40
N ASP A 132 -25.42 2.57 9.44
CA ASP A 132 -25.76 1.46 8.53
C ASP A 132 -24.85 0.22 8.74
N GLY A 133 -24.28 0.09 9.95
CA GLY A 133 -23.40 -1.04 10.32
C GLY A 133 -21.97 -0.92 9.79
N GLY A 134 -21.54 0.30 9.46
CA GLY A 134 -20.14 0.68 9.25
C GLY A 134 -19.34 0.71 10.56
N ILE A 135 -18.01 0.60 10.46
CA ILE A 135 -17.16 0.87 11.61
C ILE A 135 -17.07 2.38 11.89
N ALA A 136 -16.82 2.74 13.15
CA ALA A 136 -16.55 4.12 13.53
C ALA A 136 -15.23 4.65 12.93
N TYR A 137 -15.11 5.97 12.77
CA TYR A 137 -13.85 6.57 12.34
C TYR A 137 -12.72 6.25 13.34
N PRO A 138 -11.56 5.72 12.90
CA PRO A 138 -10.47 5.33 13.80
C PRO A 138 -10.00 6.50 14.70
N ALA A 139 -10.17 6.34 16.01
CA ALA A 139 -9.91 7.40 16.99
C ALA A 139 -8.45 7.92 16.93
N ALA A 140 -7.49 7.03 16.68
CA ALA A 140 -6.07 7.39 16.56
C ALA A 140 -5.78 8.35 15.39
N PHE A 141 -6.62 8.37 14.34
CA PHE A 141 -6.50 9.29 13.22
C PHE A 141 -7.26 10.60 13.43
N ALA A 142 -8.19 10.66 14.39
CA ALA A 142 -9.08 11.81 14.57
C ALA A 142 -8.34 13.09 14.97
N SER A 143 -7.26 12.94 15.75
CA SER A 143 -6.37 14.01 16.20
C SER A 143 -4.96 13.93 15.60
N LEU A 144 -4.76 13.11 14.57
CA LEU A 144 -3.44 12.91 13.97
C LEU A 144 -3.07 14.14 13.13
N GLY A 145 -2.02 14.85 13.55
CA GLY A 145 -1.50 16.04 12.86
C GLY A 145 -0.64 15.72 11.63
N HIS A 146 -1.17 14.92 10.69
CA HIS A 146 -0.46 14.51 9.49
C HIS A 146 -1.23 14.95 8.23
N SER A 147 -0.54 15.58 7.27
CA SER A 147 -1.16 16.00 6.00
C SER A 147 -1.50 14.80 5.12
N SER A 148 -2.35 14.98 4.10
CA SER A 148 -2.60 13.94 3.10
C SER A 148 -1.29 13.50 2.43
N LEU A 149 -1.19 12.20 2.15
CA LEU A 149 -0.03 11.65 1.45
C LEU A 149 -0.01 12.18 0.01
N LYS A 150 1.19 12.31 -0.56
CA LYS A 150 1.37 12.72 -1.96
C LYS A 150 1.11 11.57 -2.92
N PHE A 151 1.33 10.33 -2.47
CA PHE A 151 1.04 9.13 -3.25
C PHE A 151 0.98 7.83 -2.42
N VAL A 152 0.35 6.80 -2.99
CA VAL A 152 0.36 5.41 -2.53
C VAL A 152 0.92 4.51 -3.63
N ILE A 153 1.79 3.57 -3.27
CA ILE A 153 2.15 2.44 -4.14
C ILE A 153 1.62 1.15 -3.51
N SER A 154 0.65 0.54 -4.17
CA SER A 154 -0.01 -0.70 -3.75
C SER A 154 0.52 -1.88 -4.56
N ILE A 155 1.22 -2.81 -3.92
CA ILE A 155 1.81 -3.98 -4.58
C ILE A 155 1.03 -5.23 -4.15
N SER A 156 0.32 -5.87 -5.07
CA SER A 156 -0.65 -6.96 -4.80
C SER A 156 -1.68 -6.62 -3.71
N GLY A 157 -2.11 -5.35 -3.63
CA GLY A 157 -3.11 -4.91 -2.65
C GLY A 157 -4.55 -5.15 -3.09
N TYR A 158 -5.47 -5.18 -2.12
CA TYR A 158 -6.90 -5.41 -2.33
C TYR A 158 -7.74 -4.45 -1.48
N ALA A 159 -9.01 -4.26 -1.88
CA ALA A 159 -9.98 -3.52 -1.09
C ALA A 159 -10.73 -4.47 -0.16
N ALA A 160 -10.98 -4.02 1.07
CA ALA A 160 -11.77 -4.79 2.02
C ALA A 160 -13.22 -4.91 1.53
N PRO A 161 -13.73 -6.12 1.28
CA PRO A 161 -15.02 -6.27 0.60
C PRO A 161 -16.22 -6.20 1.53
N CYS A 162 -16.03 -6.32 2.84
CA CYS A 162 -17.13 -6.20 3.79
C CYS A 162 -17.64 -4.75 3.85
N ARG A 163 -18.97 -4.61 3.89
CA ARG A 163 -19.66 -3.30 3.92
C ARG A 163 -19.18 -2.38 5.05
N GLU A 164 -18.75 -2.97 6.17
CA GLU A 164 -18.30 -2.26 7.35
C GLU A 164 -17.06 -1.39 7.09
N TYR A 165 -16.29 -1.71 6.03
CA TYR A 165 -15.09 -0.99 5.61
C TYR A 165 -15.33 -0.02 4.44
N HIS A 166 -16.57 0.10 3.93
CA HIS A 166 -16.84 0.94 2.76
C HIS A 166 -16.43 2.41 2.95
N ALA A 167 -16.45 2.92 4.18
CA ALA A 167 -16.06 4.29 4.48
C ALA A 167 -14.60 4.60 4.12
N PHE A 168 -13.72 3.58 4.08
CA PHE A 168 -12.34 3.74 3.58
C PHE A 168 -12.26 3.98 2.07
N TYR A 169 -13.26 3.56 1.30
CA TYR A 169 -13.20 3.52 -0.16
C TYR A 169 -14.23 4.44 -0.82
N ASN A 170 -15.24 4.89 -0.05
CA ASN A 170 -16.27 5.81 -0.50
C ASN A 170 -16.37 7.01 0.48
N PRO A 171 -16.17 8.26 0.03
CA PRO A 171 -15.81 8.67 -1.34
C PRO A 171 -14.48 8.07 -1.80
N ARG A 172 -14.26 8.01 -3.12
CA ARG A 172 -13.04 7.44 -3.71
C ARG A 172 -11.78 8.07 -3.11
N ILE A 173 -10.73 7.26 -2.96
CA ILE A 173 -9.42 7.69 -2.51
C ILE A 173 -8.84 8.64 -3.56
N ARG A 174 -8.55 9.88 -3.14
CA ARG A 174 -8.05 10.97 -3.98
C ARG A 174 -6.53 10.99 -4.08
N THR A 175 -5.87 10.42 -3.08
CA THR A 175 -4.42 10.30 -3.04
C THR A 175 -3.92 9.57 -4.30
N PRO A 176 -3.03 10.17 -5.12
CA PRO A 176 -2.53 9.55 -6.34
C PRO A 176 -1.95 8.15 -6.08
N SER A 177 -2.35 7.16 -6.87
CA SER A 177 -1.96 5.77 -6.62
C SER A 177 -1.31 5.08 -7.82
N LEU A 178 -0.32 4.23 -7.51
CA LEU A 178 0.24 3.24 -8.42
C LEU A 178 -0.08 1.86 -7.88
N HIS A 179 -0.70 1.02 -8.70
CA HIS A 179 -1.03 -0.36 -8.39
C HIS A 179 -0.16 -1.29 -9.23
N ILE A 180 0.60 -2.15 -8.56
CA ILE A 180 1.44 -3.18 -9.19
C ILE A 180 0.78 -4.54 -8.94
N LEU A 181 0.27 -5.17 -9.99
CA LEU A 181 -0.48 -6.42 -9.95
C LEU A 181 0.35 -7.56 -10.53
N GLY A 182 0.36 -8.71 -9.87
CA GLY A 182 0.99 -9.92 -10.38
C GLY A 182 0.03 -10.69 -11.28
N SER A 183 0.37 -10.90 -12.55
CA SER A 183 -0.50 -11.66 -13.48
C SER A 183 -0.60 -13.15 -13.16
N LEU A 184 0.30 -13.65 -12.28
CA LEU A 184 0.32 -15.02 -11.77
C LEU A 184 0.08 -15.05 -10.25
N ASP A 185 -0.46 -13.98 -9.67
CA ASP A 185 -0.78 -13.93 -8.25
C ASP A 185 -1.98 -14.87 -7.98
N THR A 186 -1.75 -15.86 -7.12
CA THR A 186 -2.77 -16.85 -6.72
C THR A 186 -3.26 -16.62 -5.29
N VAL A 187 -2.69 -15.62 -4.60
CA VAL A 187 -3.06 -15.26 -3.23
C VAL A 187 -4.05 -14.10 -3.26
N VAL A 188 -3.74 -13.08 -4.07
CA VAL A 188 -4.64 -11.95 -4.29
C VAL A 188 -5.09 -11.99 -5.75
N GLU A 189 -6.31 -12.46 -5.96
CA GLU A 189 -6.89 -12.50 -7.30
C GLU A 189 -6.96 -11.09 -7.90
N GLU A 190 -6.79 -11.00 -9.22
CA GLU A 190 -6.81 -9.72 -9.96
C GLU A 190 -8.08 -8.93 -9.67
N HIS A 191 -9.24 -9.58 -9.58
CA HIS A 191 -10.51 -8.92 -9.29
C HIS A 191 -10.51 -8.18 -7.95
N ALA A 192 -9.91 -8.75 -6.91
CA ALA A 192 -9.79 -8.10 -5.60
C ALA A 192 -8.86 -6.88 -5.65
N SER A 193 -7.79 -6.96 -6.45
CA SER A 193 -6.89 -5.82 -6.69
C SER A 193 -7.58 -4.72 -7.50
N MET A 194 -8.36 -5.08 -8.51
CA MET A 194 -9.10 -4.13 -9.34
C MET A 194 -10.18 -3.39 -8.56
N LYS A 195 -10.85 -4.03 -7.59
CA LYS A 195 -11.76 -3.30 -6.66
C LYS A 195 -11.05 -2.16 -5.93
N LEU A 196 -9.78 -2.35 -5.56
CA LEU A 196 -8.99 -1.29 -4.93
C LEU A 196 -8.63 -0.19 -5.94
N VAL A 197 -8.26 -0.55 -7.17
CA VAL A 197 -8.01 0.40 -8.26
C VAL A 197 -9.25 1.26 -8.51
N ASP A 198 -10.43 0.64 -8.62
CA ASP A 198 -11.71 1.32 -8.89
C ASP A 198 -12.15 2.24 -7.74
N SER A 199 -11.67 1.95 -6.52
CA SER A 199 -11.87 2.78 -5.33
C SER A 199 -10.94 3.99 -5.27
N CYS A 200 -9.96 4.08 -6.17
CA CYS A 200 -9.08 5.24 -6.35
C CYS A 200 -9.57 6.11 -7.54
N GLN A 201 -9.28 7.41 -7.53
CA GLN A 201 -9.92 8.35 -8.47
C GLN A 201 -9.40 8.37 -9.91
N GLY A 202 -10.34 8.51 -10.88
CA GLY A 202 -10.27 9.14 -12.23
C GLY A 202 -11.65 9.02 -12.92
N GLU A 203 -12.26 9.97 -13.67
CA GLU A 203 -11.73 11.11 -14.47
C GLU A 203 -12.34 12.51 -14.21
N GLU A 204 -13.40 12.70 -13.40
CA GLU A 204 -14.02 14.04 -13.30
C GLU A 204 -13.35 15.01 -12.30
N ASP A 205 -12.60 14.53 -11.29
CA ASP A 205 -12.07 15.38 -10.19
C ASP A 205 -10.66 15.00 -9.61
N GLY A 206 -9.88 14.12 -10.27
CA GLY A 206 -8.60 13.63 -9.72
C GLY A 206 -7.66 12.88 -10.69
N THR A 207 -6.46 12.54 -10.22
CA THR A 207 -5.43 11.82 -11.00
C THR A 207 -5.74 10.32 -11.08
N ALA A 208 -6.02 9.82 -12.30
CA ALA A 208 -6.27 8.40 -12.57
C ALA A 208 -5.21 7.47 -11.95
N PRO A 209 -5.60 6.33 -11.33
CA PRO A 209 -4.66 5.37 -10.79
C PRO A 209 -3.81 4.79 -11.93
N LEU A 210 -2.50 4.68 -11.71
CA LEU A 210 -1.62 3.97 -12.63
C LEU A 210 -1.64 2.48 -12.29
N VAL A 211 -1.89 1.61 -13.27
CA VAL A 211 -1.85 0.16 -13.10
C VAL A 211 -0.70 -0.42 -13.92
N VAL A 212 0.09 -1.28 -13.28
CA VAL A 212 1.24 -1.97 -13.86
C VAL A 212 1.14 -3.46 -13.56
N TYR A 213 1.27 -4.30 -14.59
CA TYR A 213 1.29 -5.75 -14.45
C TYR A 213 2.72 -6.29 -14.45
N HIS A 214 2.98 -7.34 -13.67
CA HIS A 214 4.24 -8.09 -13.71
C HIS A 214 4.02 -9.61 -13.78
N SER A 215 4.88 -10.32 -14.51
CA SER A 215 4.70 -11.73 -14.89
C SER A 215 5.08 -12.79 -13.82
N GLY A 216 5.27 -12.40 -12.55
CA GLY A 216 5.62 -13.33 -11.44
C GLY A 216 7.04 -13.20 -10.84
N THR A 217 7.13 -13.63 -9.56
CA THR A 217 8.20 -13.52 -8.53
C THR A 217 9.02 -12.21 -8.46
N PHE A 218 8.49 -11.25 -7.69
CA PHE A 218 9.16 -10.08 -7.06
C PHE A 218 10.45 -9.55 -7.71
N THR A 219 10.42 -9.33 -9.02
CA THR A 219 11.48 -8.63 -9.74
C THR A 219 10.81 -7.64 -10.68
N ILE A 220 10.78 -6.37 -10.30
CA ILE A 220 10.35 -5.30 -11.19
C ILE A 220 11.43 -5.19 -12.28
N SER A 221 11.15 -5.70 -13.48
CA SER A 221 12.08 -5.60 -14.61
C SER A 221 12.19 -4.14 -15.07
N GLN A 222 13.41 -3.69 -15.41
CA GLN A 222 13.68 -2.32 -15.87
C GLN A 222 12.85 -1.91 -17.10
N ALA A 223 12.35 -2.88 -17.88
CA ALA A 223 11.55 -2.65 -19.08
C ALA A 223 10.22 -1.94 -18.78
N THR A 224 9.62 -2.21 -17.61
CA THR A 224 8.28 -1.72 -17.26
C THR A 224 8.25 -0.22 -16.95
N ILE A 225 9.37 0.34 -16.46
CA ILE A 225 9.50 1.78 -16.14
C ILE A 225 9.76 2.61 -17.42
N ARG A 226 10.37 2.02 -18.46
CA ARG A 226 10.76 2.76 -19.68
C ARG A 226 9.62 3.00 -20.67
N ALA A 227 8.57 2.18 -20.65
CA ALA A 227 7.50 2.20 -21.65
C ALA A 227 6.58 3.45 -21.61
N ARG A 228 6.75 4.38 -20.65
CA ARG A 228 5.91 5.59 -20.55
C ARG A 228 6.69 6.90 -20.40
N SER A 229 8.00 6.92 -20.64
CA SER A 229 8.71 8.19 -20.82
C SER A 229 8.40 8.75 -22.22
N PRO A 230 7.89 9.99 -22.37
CA PRO A 230 7.54 10.56 -23.68
C PRO A 230 8.70 10.57 -24.69
N GLN A 231 9.94 10.49 -24.21
CA GLN A 231 11.16 10.53 -25.01
C GLN A 231 11.49 9.25 -25.78
N TYR A 232 10.78 8.13 -25.57
CA TYR A 232 11.12 6.83 -26.19
C TYR A 232 9.95 6.15 -26.90
N ARG A 233 8.88 6.89 -27.24
CA ARG A 233 7.75 6.35 -28.02
C ARG A 233 8.12 5.97 -29.46
N ASP A 234 9.21 6.51 -30.00
CA ASP A 234 9.52 6.38 -31.43
C ASP A 234 10.38 5.14 -31.77
N GLU A 235 10.97 4.47 -30.79
CA GLU A 235 11.83 3.28 -31.05
C GLU A 235 11.05 1.94 -31.03
N ALA A 236 9.79 1.92 -30.56
CA ALA A 236 9.03 0.67 -30.41
C ALA A 236 8.39 0.14 -31.72
N THR A 237 8.50 0.88 -32.82
CA THR A 237 7.88 0.52 -34.10
C THR A 237 8.75 -0.35 -35.02
N GLU A 238 10.01 -0.63 -34.68
CA GLU A 238 10.94 -1.29 -35.62
C GLU A 238 11.21 -2.79 -35.35
N TYR A 239 10.63 -3.38 -34.31
CA TYR A 239 10.92 -4.79 -33.95
C TYR A 239 9.83 -5.82 -34.32
N ASN A 240 8.91 -5.46 -35.22
CA ASN A 240 7.98 -6.41 -35.86
C ASN A 240 8.17 -6.40 -37.39
N LYS A 241 9.29 -6.96 -37.85
CA LYS A 241 9.44 -7.57 -39.17
C LYS A 241 10.32 -8.82 -39.07
#